data_AF-A0A5J5G7D0-F1
#
_entry.id   AF-A0A5J5G7D0-F1
#
_cell.length_a   1.000
_cell.length_b   1.000
_cell.length_c   1.000
_cell.angle_alpha   90.00
_cell.angle_beta   90.00
_cell.angle_gamma   90.00
#
_symmetry.space_group_name_H-M   'P 1'
#
loop_
_entity.id
_entity.type
_entity.pdbx_description
1 polymer ?
#
loop_
_entity_poly.entity_id
_entity_poly.type
_entity_poly.pdbx_seq_one_letter_code
_entity_poly.pdbx_strand_id
1 'polypeptide(L)'
;MLNQTTPAQVTLELSVRNHPGVMSHVCGLFARRAYNVEGILCMPLPGGQQSRIWLLVQDDQRLPQMISQVEKLEDILAVRRHGAEMQIFSQVAEFYR
;
A
#
# COMPACT_ATOMS: atom_id res chain seq x y z
N MET A 1 -4.33 33.39 3.90
CA MET A 1 -3.46 32.23 4.14
C MET A 1 -4.15 31.02 3.53
N LEU A 2 -3.54 30.42 2.49
CA LEU A 2 -4.11 29.24 1.85
C LEU A 2 -4.07 28.09 2.84
N ASN A 3 -5.25 27.58 3.21
CA ASN A 3 -5.41 26.37 4.01
C ASN A 3 -4.83 25.22 3.17
N GLN A 4 -3.58 24.82 3.44
CA GLN A 4 -2.99 23.67 2.77
C GLN A 4 -3.66 22.43 3.35
N THR A 5 -4.75 22.00 2.73
CA THR A 5 -5.34 20.69 2.97
C THR A 5 -4.26 19.69 2.58
N THR A 6 -3.60 19.10 3.57
CA THR A 6 -2.75 17.92 3.35
C THR A 6 -3.59 16.95 2.52
N PRO A 7 -3.14 16.49 1.34
CA PRO A 7 -3.91 15.53 0.57
C PRO A 7 -4.20 14.35 1.49
N ALA A 8 -5.47 13.93 1.56
CA ALA A 8 -5.87 12.83 2.42
C ALA A 8 -4.99 11.62 2.05
N GLN A 9 -4.30 11.05 3.03
CA GLN A 9 -3.54 9.82 2.82
C GLN A 9 -4.45 8.64 3.13
N VAL A 10 -4.27 7.56 2.38
CA VAL A 10 -4.98 6.30 2.58
C VAL A 10 -3.98 5.16 2.65
N THR A 11 -4.37 4.11 3.37
CA THR A 11 -3.58 2.88 3.43
C THR A 11 -4.19 1.83 2.53
N LEU A 12 -3.43 1.34 1.55
CA LEU A 12 -3.79 0.16 0.79
C LEU A 12 -3.22 -1.08 1.46
N GLU A 13 -4.09 -2.01 1.81
CA GLU A 13 -3.75 -3.30 2.37
C GLU A 13 -3.87 -4.37 1.28
N LEU A 14 -2.75 -5.01 0.94
CA LEU A 14 -2.65 -6.04 -0.09
C LEU A 14 -2.40 -7.40 0.57
N SER A 15 -3.27 -8.38 0.32
CA SER A 15 -2.95 -9.80 0.53
C SER A 15 -2.21 -10.30 -0.70
N VAL A 16 -1.00 -10.84 -0.52
CA VAL A 16 -0.17 -11.29 -1.63
C VAL A 16 0.31 -12.71 -1.42
N ARG A 17 0.45 -13.48 -2.51
CA ARG A 17 1.16 -14.77 -2.50
C ARG A 17 2.67 -14.52 -2.55
N ASN A 18 3.44 -15.26 -1.75
CA ASN A 18 4.89 -15.14 -1.71
C ASN A 18 5.54 -15.92 -2.85
N HIS A 19 5.38 -15.41 -4.07
CA HIS A 19 6.15 -15.87 -5.23
C HIS A 19 7.36 -14.97 -5.48
N PRO A 20 8.49 -15.54 -5.99
CA PRO A 20 9.64 -14.73 -6.37
C PRO A 20 9.25 -13.62 -7.34
N GLY A 21 9.56 -12.36 -6.98
CA GLY A 21 9.28 -11.19 -7.81
C GLY A 21 7.99 -10.42 -7.49
N VAL A 22 7.12 -10.93 -6.59
CA VAL A 22 5.86 -10.24 -6.24
C VAL A 22 6.08 -8.81 -5.73
N MET A 23 7.09 -8.60 -4.87
CA MET A 23 7.42 -7.27 -4.35
C MET A 23 7.87 -6.31 -5.46
N SER A 24 8.67 -6.79 -6.41
CA SER A 24 9.12 -6.00 -7.56
C SER A 24 7.94 -5.62 -8.46
N HIS A 25 6.98 -6.52 -8.67
CA HIS A 25 5.77 -6.22 -9.44
C HIS A 25 4.88 -5.18 -8.75
N VAL A 26 4.64 -5.35 -7.44
CA VAL A 26 3.88 -4.39 -6.64
C VAL A 26 4.55 -3.02 -6.70
N CYS A 27 5.79 -2.89 -6.25
CA CYS A 27 6.51 -1.61 -6.25
C CYS A 27 6.65 -1.01 -7.66
N GLY A 28 6.85 -1.85 -8.68
CA GLY A 28 6.99 -1.43 -10.07
C GLY A 28 5.72 -0.84 -10.68
N LEU A 29 4.52 -1.14 -10.16
CA LEU A 29 3.27 -0.47 -10.58
C LEU A 29 3.23 0.98 -10.09
N PHE A 30 3.68 1.23 -8.85
CA PHE A 30 3.71 2.58 -8.28
C PHE A 30 4.80 3.45 -8.91
N ALA A 31 5.98 2.87 -9.13
CA ALA A 31 7.12 3.57 -9.75
C ALA A 31 6.82 4.07 -11.17
N ARG A 32 6.16 3.25 -12.02
CA ARG A 32 5.92 3.58 -13.43
C ARG A 32 4.92 4.72 -13.66
N ARG A 33 4.08 5.04 -12.68
CA ARG A 33 3.04 6.07 -12.82
C ARG A 33 3.32 7.31 -11.96
N ALA A 34 4.55 7.44 -11.44
CA ALA A 34 4.95 8.52 -10.55
C ALA A 34 4.02 8.67 -9.33
N TYR A 35 3.53 7.54 -8.79
CA TYR A 35 2.88 7.57 -7.47
C TYR A 35 3.95 7.53 -6.41
N ASN A 36 3.89 8.48 -5.49
CA ASN A 36 4.73 8.43 -4.31
C ASN A 36 4.15 7.40 -3.33
N VAL A 37 4.99 6.49 -2.87
CA VAL A 37 4.68 5.60 -1.74
C VAL A 37 5.34 6.24 -0.52
N GLU A 38 4.53 6.86 0.34
CA GLU A 38 4.99 7.56 1.54
C GLU A 38 5.48 6.58 2.61
N GLY A 39 4.98 5.34 2.57
CA GLY A 39 5.35 4.30 3.50
C GLY A 39 5.00 2.91 2.98
N ILE A 40 5.85 1.95 3.30
CA ILE A 40 5.62 0.53 3.02
C ILE A 40 5.89 -0.30 4.27
N LEU A 41 4.95 -1.18 4.60
CA LEU A 41 5.13 -2.23 5.61
C LEU A 41 4.79 -3.57 4.96
N CYS A 42 5.57 -4.59 5.26
CA CYS A 42 5.35 -5.93 4.77
C CYS A 42 5.54 -6.92 5.92
N MET A 43 4.55 -7.78 6.14
CA MET A 43 4.60 -8.81 7.16
C MET A 43 4.17 -10.16 6.57
N PRO A 44 4.94 -11.24 6.76
CA PRO A 44 4.49 -12.57 6.38
C PRO A 44 3.30 -13.00 7.23
N LEU A 45 2.36 -13.72 6.62
CA LEU A 45 1.28 -14.39 7.35
C LEU A 45 1.80 -15.74 7.91
N PRO A 46 1.12 -16.30 8.93
CA PRO A 46 1.42 -17.65 9.41
C PRO A 46 1.46 -18.67 8.25
N GLY A 47 2.49 -19.51 8.22
CA GLY A 47 2.73 -20.47 7.14
C GLY A 47 3.56 -19.95 5.97
N GLY A 48 3.89 -18.65 5.91
CA GLY A 48 4.93 -18.10 5.03
C GLY A 48 4.63 -18.11 3.52
N GLN A 49 3.49 -18.64 3.08
CA GLN A 49 3.08 -18.66 1.67
C GLN A 49 2.42 -17.36 1.21
N GLN A 50 2.06 -16.48 2.14
CA GLN A 50 1.40 -15.22 1.88
C GLN A 50 2.00 -14.13 2.75
N SER A 51 1.89 -12.90 2.29
CA SER A 51 2.23 -11.72 3.07
C SER A 51 1.11 -10.70 3.02
N ARG A 52 1.15 -9.79 3.99
CA ARG A 52 0.35 -8.59 4.03
C ARG A 52 1.26 -7.41 3.76
N ILE A 53 0.92 -6.60 2.74
CA ILE A 53 1.62 -5.36 2.43
C ILE A 53 0.68 -4.21 2.74
N TRP A 54 1.15 -3.21 3.48
CA TRP A 54 0.48 -1.93 3.63
C TRP A 54 1.27 -0.85 2.88
N LEU A 55 0.57 -0.07 2.08
CA LEU A 55 1.13 1.04 1.31
C LEU A 55 0.42 2.32 1.72
N LEU A 56 1.17 3.27 2.25
CA LEU A 56 0.67 4.63 2.51
C LEU A 56 0.84 5.45 1.24
N VAL A 57 -0.27 5.94 0.70
CA VAL A 57 -0.29 6.69 -0.57
C VAL A 57 -1.24 7.88 -0.47
N GLN A 58 -1.07 8.84 -1.37
CA GLN A 58 -2.01 9.95 -1.50
C GLN A 58 -3.33 9.49 -2.12
N ASP A 59 -4.44 10.01 -1.60
CA ASP A 59 -5.79 9.77 -2.09
C ASP A 59 -6.12 10.71 -3.25
N ASP A 60 -5.49 10.46 -4.39
CA ASP A 60 -5.72 11.23 -5.61
C ASP A 60 -6.75 10.57 -6.54
N GLN A 61 -7.20 11.34 -7.54
CA GLN A 61 -8.20 10.89 -8.53
C GLN A 61 -7.79 9.65 -9.34
N ARG A 62 -6.50 9.30 -9.36
CA ARG A 62 -5.95 8.20 -10.15
C ARG A 62 -5.84 6.91 -9.31
N LEU A 63 -5.93 7.01 -7.98
CA LEU A 63 -5.90 5.88 -7.04
C LEU A 63 -6.86 4.73 -7.41
N PRO A 64 -8.13 4.95 -7.78
CA PRO A 64 -9.04 3.84 -8.12
C PRO A 64 -8.56 3.04 -9.34
N GLN A 65 -7.99 3.73 -10.34
CA GLN A 65 -7.42 3.06 -11.51
C GLN A 65 -6.20 2.23 -11.14
N MET A 66 -5.37 2.72 -10.22
CA MET A 66 -4.20 2.02 -9.73
C MET A 66 -4.59 0.75 -8.95
N ILE A 67 -5.57 0.85 -8.05
CA ILE A 67 -6.13 -0.31 -7.32
C ILE A 67 -6.58 -1.38 -8.33
N SER A 68 -7.33 -0.99 -9.37
CA SER A 68 -7.77 -1.90 -10.43
C SER A 68 -6.62 -2.57 -11.20
N GLN A 69 -5.45 -1.92 -11.33
CA GLN A 69 -4.28 -2.55 -11.96
C GLN A 69 -3.57 -3.51 -11.02
N VAL A 70 -3.48 -3.18 -9.72
CA VAL A 70 -2.91 -4.06 -8.70
C VAL A 70 -3.75 -5.34 -8.58
N GLU A 71 -5.08 -5.22 -8.56
CA GLU A 71 -6.00 -6.36 -8.51
C GLU A 71 -5.88 -7.34 -9.69
N LYS A 72 -5.26 -6.93 -10.80
CA LYS A 72 -5.04 -7.79 -11.97
C LYS A 72 -3.74 -8.59 -11.90
N LEU A 73 -2.86 -8.30 -10.95
CA LEU A 73 -1.64 -9.06 -10.76
C LEU A 73 -1.98 -10.45 -10.21
N GLU A 74 -1.39 -11.50 -10.78
CA GLU A 74 -1.66 -12.90 -10.44
C GLU A 74 -1.42 -13.23 -8.95
N ASP A 75 -0.45 -12.58 -8.34
CA ASP A 75 -0.07 -12.81 -6.95
C ASP A 75 -0.88 -11.99 -5.94
N ILE A 76 -1.77 -11.11 -6.40
CA ILE A 76 -2.64 -10.31 -5.53
C ILE A 76 -3.92 -11.10 -5.25
N LEU A 77 -4.12 -11.41 -3.97
CA LEU A 77 -5.28 -12.18 -3.50
C LEU A 77 -6.43 -11.25 -3.08
N ALA A 78 -6.12 -10.07 -2.56
CA ALA A 78 -7.10 -9.06 -2.16
C ALA A 78 -6.45 -7.69 -2.03
N VAL A 79 -7.23 -6.64 -2.30
CA VAL A 79 -6.89 -5.24 -2.02
C VAL A 79 -7.97 -4.63 -1.15
N ARG A 80 -7.58 -3.94 -0.07
CA ARG A 80 -8.50 -3.18 0.79
C ARG A 80 -7.96 -1.76 0.93
N ARG A 81 -8.85 -0.77 0.88
CA ARG A 81 -8.54 0.64 1.11
C ARG A 81 -9.05 1.02 2.48
N HIS A 82 -8.16 1.61 3.28
CA HIS A 82 -8.49 2.16 4.59
C HIS A 82 -8.26 3.67 4.58
N GLY A 83 -9.12 4.40 5.28
CA GLY A 83 -8.98 5.84 5.48
C GLY A 83 -7.94 6.18 6.54
N ALA A 84 -8.09 7.39 7.10
CA ALA A 84 -7.19 7.93 8.12
C ALA A 84 -7.27 7.18 9.47
N GLU A 85 -8.29 6.33 9.68
CA GLU A 85 -8.45 5.49 10.87
C GLU A 85 -7.39 4.38 10.98
N MET A 86 -6.76 3.99 9.88
CA MET A 86 -5.71 2.98 9.89
C MET A 86 -4.39 3.59 10.35
N GLN A 87 -4.01 3.34 11.60
CA GLN A 87 -2.85 3.98 12.24
C GLN A 87 -1.57 3.14 12.22
N ILE A 88 -1.48 2.10 11.40
CA ILE A 88 -0.37 1.13 11.45
C ILE A 88 1.01 1.78 11.27
N PHE A 89 1.14 2.78 10.40
CA PHE A 89 2.40 3.50 10.20
C PHE A 89 2.78 4.36 11.40
N SER A 90 1.80 5.02 12.04
CA SER A 90 2.02 5.80 13.27
C SER A 90 2.43 4.89 14.43
N GLN A 91 1.75 3.76 14.60
CA GLN A 91 2.07 2.76 15.63
C GLN A 91 3.47 2.19 15.44
N VAL A 92 3.85 1.84 14.20
CA VAL A 92 5.21 1.36 13.92
C VAL A 92 6.25 2.46 14.20
N ALA A 93 5.97 3.71 13.83
CA ALA A 93 6.89 4.82 14.08
C ALA A 93 7.14 5.10 15.58
N GLU A 94 6.18 4.79 16.46
CA GLU A 94 6.34 4.91 17.91
C GLU A 94 7.38 3.95 18.47
N PHE A 95 7.61 2.78 17.86
CA PHE A 95 8.65 1.85 18.31
C PHE A 95 10.08 2.34 18.07
N TYR A 96 10.27 3.36 17.21
CA TYR A 96 11.58 3.91 16.86
C TYR A 96 11.86 5.29 17.48
N ARG A 97 10.99 5.76 18.40
CA ARG A 97 11.23 6.95 19.20
C ARG A 97 11.80 6.58 20.57
#